data_AF-A0A9N9KEU1-F1
#
_entry.id   AF-A0A9N9KEU1-F1
#
_cell.length_a   1.000
_cell.length_b   1.000
_cell.length_c   1.000
_cell.angle_alpha   90.00
_cell.angle_beta   90.00
_cell.angle_gamma   90.00
#
_symmetry.space_group_name_H-M   'P 1'
#
loop_
_entity.id
_entity.type
_entity.pdbx_description
1 polymer ?
#
loop_
_entity_poly.entity_id
_entity_poly.type
_entity_poly.pdbx_seq_one_letter_code
_entity_poly.pdbx_strand_id
1 'polypeptide(L)'
;MSGPQDVHAKTIQQLWDRGIQTAKEIQKRTGIPRSTVYYNISKLKKTGSISHRNHSCHLRKISSRSFKFLVKQIKTEPSISAKALTTKLLIKEVQVSHVTVWKHLTELGYKKNRAEITPMLTSEHMQKRIAWAKKY
;
A
#
# COMPACT_ATOMS: atom_id res chain seq x y z
N MET A 1 -8.29 8.49 -10.23
CA MET A 1 -8.70 9.18 -11.46
C MET A 1 -8.07 8.45 -12.64
N SER A 2 -8.87 7.82 -13.50
CA SER A 2 -8.40 7.12 -14.72
C SER A 2 -8.03 8.16 -15.77
N GLY A 3 -6.84 8.05 -16.37
CA GLY A 3 -6.40 8.98 -17.41
C GLY A 3 -7.13 8.75 -18.74
N PRO A 4 -7.01 9.67 -19.73
CA PRO A 4 -7.66 9.55 -21.04
C PRO A 4 -7.35 8.24 -21.79
N GLN A 5 -6.16 7.66 -21.54
CA GLN A 5 -5.73 6.39 -22.14
C GLN A 5 -6.57 5.19 -21.67
N ASP A 6 -7.15 5.24 -20.46
CA ASP A 6 -8.02 4.17 -19.95
C ASP A 6 -9.35 4.10 -20.71
N VAL A 7 -9.84 5.23 -21.24
CA VAL A 7 -11.12 5.27 -21.97
C VAL A 7 -11.00 4.55 -23.31
N HIS A 8 -9.95 4.84 -24.08
CA HIS A 8 -9.69 4.18 -25.36
C HIS A 8 -9.47 2.68 -25.22
N ALA A 9 -8.68 2.27 -24.21
CA ALA A 9 -8.47 0.87 -23.86
C ALA A 9 -9.80 0.14 -23.59
N LYS A 10 -10.66 0.70 -22.75
CA LYS A 10 -11.96 0.11 -22.41
C LYS A 10 -12.88 -0.01 -23.63
N THR A 11 -12.97 1.01 -24.47
CA THR A 11 -13.80 0.97 -25.68
C THR A 11 -13.32 -0.10 -26.66
N ILE A 12 -11.99 -0.24 -26.83
CA ILE A 12 -11.41 -1.30 -27.67
C ILE A 12 -11.70 -2.68 -27.08
N GLN A 13 -11.61 -2.83 -25.75
CA GLN A 13 -11.93 -4.09 -25.07
C GLN A 13 -13.40 -4.50 -25.28
N GLN A 14 -14.33 -3.57 -25.12
CA GLN A 14 -15.76 -3.82 -25.36
C GLN A 14 -16.05 -4.24 -26.81
N LEU A 15 -15.37 -3.64 -27.79
CA LEU A 15 -15.53 -4.01 -29.20
C LEU A 15 -14.93 -5.39 -29.49
N TRP A 16 -13.81 -5.71 -28.85
CA TRP A 16 -13.18 -7.02 -28.92
C TRP A 16 -14.08 -8.12 -28.38
N ASP A 17 -14.70 -7.90 -27.22
CA ASP A 17 -15.62 -8.85 -26.58
C ASP A 17 -16.88 -9.10 -27.43
N ARG A 18 -17.29 -8.10 -28.22
CA ARG A 18 -18.37 -8.20 -29.22
C ARG A 18 -17.94 -8.88 -30.52
N GLY A 19 -16.71 -9.38 -30.62
CA GLY A 19 -16.17 -10.09 -31.79
C GLY A 19 -15.60 -9.19 -32.90
N ILE A 20 -15.56 -7.87 -32.71
CA ILE A 20 -14.99 -6.94 -33.70
C ILE A 20 -13.48 -6.85 -33.45
N GLN A 21 -12.70 -7.65 -34.18
CA GLN A 21 -11.25 -7.75 -34.00
C GLN A 21 -10.43 -7.00 -35.06
N THR A 22 -11.10 -6.41 -36.06
CA THR A 22 -10.45 -5.73 -37.18
C THR A 22 -10.04 -4.31 -36.81
N ALA A 23 -8.73 -4.02 -36.80
CA ALA A 23 -8.20 -2.71 -36.40
C ALA A 23 -8.76 -1.53 -37.21
N LYS A 24 -8.98 -1.72 -38.51
CA LYS A 24 -9.56 -0.70 -39.42
C LYS A 24 -11.00 -0.36 -39.03
N GLU A 25 -11.77 -1.36 -38.63
CA GLU A 25 -13.17 -1.19 -38.26
C GLU A 25 -13.32 -0.52 -36.89
N ILE A 26 -12.47 -0.90 -35.94
CA ILE A 26 -12.38 -0.25 -34.63
C ILE A 26 -12.03 1.23 -34.78
N GLN A 27 -11.03 1.56 -35.60
CA GLN A 27 -10.66 2.95 -35.89
C GLN A 27 -11.86 3.73 -36.46
N LYS A 28 -12.55 3.18 -37.46
CA LYS A 28 -13.69 3.85 -38.11
C LYS A 28 -14.83 4.14 -37.14
N ARG A 29 -15.10 3.23 -36.19
CA ARG A 29 -16.17 3.37 -35.20
C ARG A 29 -15.81 4.30 -34.03
N THR A 30 -14.53 4.39 -33.67
CA THR A 30 -14.09 5.06 -32.43
C THR A 30 -13.28 6.33 -32.64
N GLY A 31 -12.74 6.55 -33.85
CA GLY A 31 -11.81 7.66 -34.13
C GLY A 31 -10.42 7.49 -33.51
N ILE A 32 -10.13 6.38 -32.82
CA ILE A 32 -8.86 6.15 -32.12
C ILE A 32 -7.73 5.95 -33.15
N PRO A 33 -6.54 6.56 -32.96
CA PRO A 33 -5.40 6.34 -33.82
C PRO A 33 -5.08 4.86 -34.03
N ARG A 34 -4.80 4.49 -35.28
CA ARG A 34 -4.64 3.09 -35.70
C ARG A 34 -3.48 2.40 -34.99
N SER A 35 -2.40 3.11 -34.67
CA SER A 35 -1.27 2.63 -33.88
C SER A 35 -1.68 2.16 -32.48
N THR A 36 -2.50 2.94 -31.79
CA THR A 36 -3.05 2.62 -30.47
C THR A 36 -3.97 1.39 -30.53
N VAL A 37 -4.78 1.27 -31.58
CA VAL A 37 -5.63 0.09 -31.81
C VAL A 37 -4.78 -1.17 -32.00
N TYR A 38 -3.76 -1.12 -32.86
CA TYR A 38 -2.85 -2.24 -33.06
C TYR A 38 -2.11 -2.66 -31.78
N TYR A 39 -1.60 -1.69 -31.02
CA TYR A 39 -0.94 -1.95 -29.74
C TYR A 39 -1.86 -2.71 -28.78
N ASN A 40 -3.09 -2.22 -28.60
CA ASN A 40 -4.06 -2.83 -27.68
C ASN A 40 -4.55 -4.21 -28.16
N ILE A 41 -4.79 -4.40 -29.46
CA ILE A 41 -5.13 -5.72 -30.02
C ILE A 41 -3.98 -6.71 -29.80
N SER A 42 -2.74 -6.30 -30.07
CA SER A 42 -1.55 -7.14 -29.83
C SER A 42 -1.43 -7.53 -28.36
N LYS A 43 -1.72 -6.58 -27.45
CA LYS A 43 -1.76 -6.81 -26.01
C LYS A 43 -2.88 -7.76 -25.59
N LEU A 44 -4.09 -7.59 -26.12
CA LEU A 44 -5.24 -8.49 -25.91
C LEU A 44 -4.93 -9.92 -26.36
N LYS A 45 -4.36 -10.09 -27.55
CA LYS A 45 -4.00 -11.42 -28.07
C LYS A 45 -2.97 -12.13 -27.20
N LYS A 46 -2.04 -11.39 -26.58
CA LYS A 46 -0.96 -11.97 -25.75
C LYS A 46 -1.39 -12.26 -24.32
N THR A 47 -2.15 -11.36 -23.70
CA THR A 47 -2.40 -11.38 -22.25
C THR A 47 -3.88 -11.58 -21.90
N GLY A 48 -4.78 -11.48 -22.87
CA GLY A 48 -6.24 -11.54 -22.66
C GLY A 48 -6.83 -10.30 -21.98
N SER A 49 -6.02 -9.30 -21.67
CA SER A 49 -6.44 -8.08 -20.94
C SER A 49 -5.65 -6.86 -21.40
N ILE A 50 -6.31 -5.70 -21.41
CA ILE A 50 -5.68 -4.40 -21.70
C ILE A 50 -5.19 -3.70 -20.43
N SER A 51 -5.40 -4.29 -19.24
CA SER A 51 -4.95 -3.71 -17.96
C SER A 51 -3.48 -3.26 -18.01
N HIS A 52 -3.21 -2.06 -17.49
CA HIS A 52 -1.84 -1.55 -17.41
C HIS A 52 -0.97 -2.50 -16.60
N ARG A 53 0.23 -2.79 -17.12
CA ARG A 53 1.22 -3.54 -16.36
C ARG A 53 1.80 -2.61 -15.30
N ASN A 54 1.90 -3.08 -14.07
CA ASN A 54 2.64 -2.34 -13.05
C ASN A 54 4.07 -2.13 -13.53
N HIS A 55 4.50 -0.87 -13.59
CA HIS A 55 5.88 -0.56 -13.92
C HIS A 55 6.82 -1.11 -12.84
N SER A 56 8.02 -1.52 -13.25
CA SER A 56 9.07 -1.81 -12.28
C SER A 56 9.42 -0.52 -11.56
N CYS A 57 9.11 -0.46 -10.27
CA CYS A 57 9.50 0.66 -9.43
C CYS A 57 10.89 0.40 -8.84
N HIS A 58 11.59 1.48 -8.49
CA HIS A 58 12.83 1.38 -7.74
C HIS A 58 12.61 0.64 -6.42
N LEU A 59 13.51 -0.29 -6.09
CA LEU A 59 13.41 -1.07 -4.86
C LEU A 59 13.47 -0.15 -3.65
N ARG A 60 12.64 -0.44 -2.64
CA ARG A 60 12.64 0.33 -1.40
C ARG A 60 13.92 0.02 -0.61
N LYS A 61 14.49 1.05 0.05
CA LYS A 61 15.70 0.90 0.89
C LYS A 61 15.49 -0.08 2.05
N ILE A 62 14.29 -0.12 2.62
CA ILE A 62 13.94 -1.06 3.69
C ILE A 62 13.39 -2.34 3.06
N SER A 63 14.18 -3.42 3.14
CA SER A 63 13.75 -4.75 2.73
C SER A 63 12.67 -5.32 3.68
N SER A 64 11.89 -6.27 3.18
CA SER A 64 10.86 -7.00 3.95
C SER A 64 11.42 -7.63 5.24
N ARG A 65 12.67 -8.10 5.24
CA ARG A 65 13.31 -8.67 6.43
C ARG A 65 13.55 -7.63 7.52
N SER A 66 14.21 -6.54 7.16
CA SER A 66 14.51 -5.42 8.06
C SER A 66 13.23 -4.76 8.59
N PHE A 67 12.20 -4.78 7.76
CA PHE A 67 10.87 -4.34 8.11
C PHE A 67 10.18 -5.23 9.16
N LYS A 68 10.17 -6.56 8.97
CA LYS A 68 9.64 -7.50 9.98
C LYS A 68 10.35 -7.32 11.32
N PHE A 69 11.66 -7.03 11.28
CA PHE A 69 12.43 -6.70 12.46
C PHE A 69 11.92 -5.41 13.14
N LEU A 70 11.68 -4.32 12.40
CA LEU A 70 11.07 -3.10 12.96
C LEU A 70 9.74 -3.38 13.65
N VAL A 71 8.85 -4.12 12.98
CA VAL A 71 7.54 -4.46 13.54
C VAL A 71 7.69 -5.25 14.85
N LYS A 72 8.64 -6.19 14.90
CA LYS A 72 8.95 -6.91 16.15
C LYS A 72 9.42 -5.97 17.25
N GLN A 73 10.30 -5.01 16.95
CA GLN A 73 10.77 -4.03 17.93
C GLN A 73 9.62 -3.18 18.49
N ILE A 74 8.70 -2.72 17.63
CA ILE A 74 7.54 -1.92 18.05
C ILE A 74 6.58 -2.73 18.91
N LYS A 75 6.38 -4.03 18.60
CA LYS A 75 5.55 -4.91 19.43
C LYS A 75 6.13 -5.15 20.81
N THR A 76 7.45 -5.26 20.92
CA THR A 76 8.13 -5.43 22.21
C THR A 76 8.19 -4.12 23.00
N GLU A 77 8.41 -3.00 22.33
CA GLU A 77 8.58 -1.68 22.93
C GLU A 77 7.77 -0.63 22.14
N PRO A 78 6.48 -0.42 22.46
CA PRO A 78 5.60 0.47 21.69
C PRO A 78 6.02 1.95 21.70
N SER A 79 6.73 2.38 22.75
CA SER A 79 7.16 3.77 22.95
C SER A 79 8.48 4.12 22.23
N ILE A 80 9.04 3.19 21.45
CA ILE A 80 10.33 3.39 20.80
C ILE A 80 10.30 4.52 19.76
N SER A 81 11.31 5.39 19.80
CA SER A 81 11.42 6.49 18.84
C SER A 81 11.90 6.01 17.46
N ALA A 82 11.50 6.72 16.40
CA ALA A 82 11.98 6.44 15.05
C ALA A 82 13.52 6.57 14.92
N LYS A 83 14.14 7.46 15.70
CA LYS A 83 15.61 7.57 15.77
C LYS A 83 16.22 6.30 16.39
N ALA A 84 15.70 5.82 17.51
CA ALA A 84 16.16 4.56 18.10
C ALA A 84 16.00 3.37 17.15
N LEU A 85 14.89 3.31 16.40
CA LEU A 85 14.69 2.30 15.35
C LEU A 85 15.75 2.39 14.25
N THR A 86 16.18 3.59 13.86
CA THR A 86 17.26 3.73 12.86
C THR A 86 18.59 3.22 13.37
N THR A 87 18.94 3.47 14.64
CA THR A 87 20.13 2.89 15.26
C THR A 87 20.05 1.37 15.28
N LYS A 88 18.88 0.79 15.60
CA LYS A 88 18.66 -0.66 15.57
C LYS A 88 18.79 -1.24 14.14
N LEU A 89 18.38 -0.49 13.12
CA LEU A 89 18.57 -0.87 11.71
C LEU A 89 20.02 -0.74 11.25
N LEU A 90 20.75 0.25 11.76
CA LEU A 90 22.17 0.44 11.47
C LEU A 90 23.00 -0.76 11.95
N ILE A 91 22.67 -1.32 13.12
CA ILE A 91 23.26 -2.57 13.65
C ILE A 91 23.00 -3.76 12.70
N LYS A 92 21.92 -3.70 11.91
CA LYS A 92 21.58 -4.69 10.87
C LYS A 92 22.07 -4.31 9.48
N GLU A 93 23.04 -3.38 9.40
CA GLU A 93 23.67 -2.91 8.17
C GLU A 93 22.71 -2.19 7.21
N VAL A 94 21.55 -1.74 7.71
CA VAL A 94 20.57 -0.98 6.92
C VAL A 94 20.67 0.50 7.28
N GLN A 95 21.36 1.25 6.42
CA GLN A 95 21.49 2.70 6.58
C GLN A 95 20.27 3.44 6.01
N VAL A 96 19.42 3.92 6.92
CA VAL A 96 18.22 4.71 6.56
C VAL A 96 18.02 5.88 7.52
N SER A 97 17.49 6.98 6.99
CA SER A 97 17.11 8.12 7.81
C SER A 97 15.85 7.82 8.63
N HIS A 98 15.71 8.46 9.79
CA HIS A 98 14.53 8.35 10.65
C HIS A 98 13.23 8.78 9.94
N VAL A 99 13.33 9.73 9.00
CA VAL A 99 12.20 10.16 8.16
C VAL A 99 11.72 9.00 7.27
N THR A 100 12.64 8.24 6.68
CA THR A 100 12.29 7.07 5.85
C THR A 100 11.59 6.00 6.69
N VAL A 101 12.12 5.71 7.88
CA VAL A 101 11.47 4.78 8.82
C VAL A 101 10.07 5.27 9.20
N TRP A 102 9.91 6.55 9.51
CA TRP A 102 8.61 7.14 9.84
C TRP A 102 7.61 7.03 8.69
N LYS A 103 7.99 7.40 7.45
CA LYS A 103 7.14 7.25 6.27
C LYS A 103 6.65 5.81 6.10
N HIS A 104 7.56 4.85 6.22
CA HIS A 104 7.23 3.43 6.16
C HIS A 104 6.25 2.99 7.26
N LEU A 105 6.39 3.52 8.47
CA LEU A 105 5.46 3.21 9.57
C LEU A 105 4.07 3.83 9.33
N THR A 106 4.03 5.07 8.84
CA THR A 106 2.76 5.74 8.52
C THR A 106 2.00 5.08 7.38
N GLU A 107 2.69 4.53 6.37
CA GLU A 107 2.08 3.77 5.27
C GLU A 107 1.30 2.53 5.76
N LEU A 108 1.63 2.02 6.95
CA LEU A 108 0.95 0.86 7.56
C LEU A 108 -0.13 1.25 8.56
N GLY A 109 -0.29 2.54 8.82
CA GLY A 109 -1.24 3.04 9.81
C GLY A 109 -0.70 3.13 11.23
N TYR A 110 0.61 3.03 11.47
CA TYR A 110 1.15 3.38 12.80
C TYR A 110 1.03 4.88 13.03
N LYS A 111 0.51 5.26 14.19
CA LYS A 111 0.32 6.64 14.61
C LYS A 111 1.17 6.93 15.83
N LYS A 112 1.65 8.17 15.93
CA LYS A 112 2.31 8.68 17.13
C LYS A 112 1.22 9.19 18.06
N ASN A 113 0.92 8.41 19.09
CA ASN A 113 0.01 8.81 20.15
C ASN A 113 0.80 9.05 21.43
N ARG A 114 0.32 9.97 22.26
CA ARG A 114 0.76 10.06 23.65
C ARG A 114 -0.03 9.06 24.45
N ALA A 115 0.61 8.40 25.42
CA ALA A 115 -0.11 7.57 26.37
C ALA A 115 -1.10 8.45 27.14
N GLU A 116 -2.30 7.94 27.38
CA GLU A 116 -3.27 8.61 28.21
C GLU A 116 -2.80 8.62 29.66
N ILE A 117 -3.06 9.73 30.36
CA ILE A 117 -2.76 9.85 31.78
C ILE A 117 -3.73 8.94 32.52
N THR A 118 -3.21 7.84 33.06
CA THR A 118 -3.97 6.90 33.88
C THR A 118 -3.62 7.10 35.35
N PRO A 119 -4.61 7.10 36.27
CA PRO A 119 -4.32 7.19 37.69
C PRO A 119 -3.53 5.96 38.14
N MET A 120 -2.52 6.16 38.98
CA MET A 120 -1.78 5.06 39.60
C MET A 120 -2.67 4.33 40.62
N LEU A 121 -3.38 3.30 40.16
CA LEU A 121 -4.23 2.48 41.03
C LEU A 121 -3.40 1.37 41.67
N THR A 122 -3.60 1.19 42.98
CA THR A 122 -3.13 0.00 43.69
C THR A 122 -4.07 -1.18 43.42
N SER A 123 -3.61 -2.40 43.67
CA SER A 123 -4.42 -3.62 43.51
C SER A 123 -5.75 -3.54 44.29
N GLU A 124 -5.70 -3.01 45.51
CA GLU A 124 -6.90 -2.82 46.34
C GLU A 124 -7.90 -1.84 45.72
N HIS A 125 -7.44 -0.72 45.15
CA HIS A 125 -8.31 0.22 44.45
C HIS A 125 -8.97 -0.41 43.24
N MET A 126 -8.25 -1.25 42.48
CA MET A 126 -8.80 -1.98 41.34
C MET A 126 -9.90 -2.95 41.77
N GLN A 127 -9.68 -3.72 42.84
CA GLN A 127 -10.68 -4.66 43.37
C GLN A 127 -11.96 -3.95 43.84
N LYS A 128 -11.82 -2.84 44.57
CA LYS A 128 -12.97 -2.03 45.02
C LYS A 128 -13.79 -1.50 43.83
N ARG A 129 -13.12 -1.02 42.78
CA ARG A 129 -13.78 -0.55 41.54
C ARG A 129 -14.54 -1.67 40.84
N ILE A 130 -13.93 -2.86 40.72
CA ILE A 130 -14.59 -4.02 40.12
C ILE A 130 -15.80 -4.46 40.95
N ALA A 131 -15.68 -4.51 42.27
CA ALA A 131 -16.79 -4.87 43.17
C ALA A 131 -17.96 -3.88 43.06
N TRP A 132 -17.65 -2.58 43.00
CA TRP A 132 -18.66 -1.54 42.77
C TRP A 132 -19.35 -1.71 41.41
N ALA A 133 -18.60 -1.91 40.33
CA ALA A 133 -19.13 -2.07 38.97
C ALA A 133 -19.88 -3.40 38.73
N LYS A 134 -19.77 -4.38 39.63
CA LYS A 134 -20.57 -5.62 39.61
C LYS A 134 -21.85 -5.51 40.42
N LYS A 135 -21.88 -4.62 41.41
CA LYS A 135 -23.03 -4.41 42.30
C LYS A 135 -24.12 -3.56 41.64
N TYR A 136 -23.72 -2.64 40.78
CA TYR A 136 -24.58 -1.74 40.00
C TYR A 136 -24.36 -2.02 38.52
#